data_AF-A0A9Q1EHM3-F1
#
_entry.id   AF-A0A9Q1EHM3-F1
#
_cell.length_a   1.000
_cell.length_b   1.000
_cell.length_c   1.000
_cell.angle_alpha   90.00
_cell.angle_beta   90.00
_cell.angle_gamma   90.00
#
_symmetry.space_group_name_H-M   'P 1'
#
loop_
_entity.id
_entity.type
_entity.pdbx_description
1 polymer ?
#
loop_
_entity_poly.entity_id
_entity_poly.type
_entity_poly.pdbx_seq_one_letter_code
_entity_poly.pdbx_strand_id
1 'polypeptide(L)'
;MDSQKGALQRIITTLANKNEELHSFIDTLSHSLTGLQINSAQVVSGLEEEFDTLFSVLDEMRESMTNTIKQEQARKSHELQNQLTQSTNALESSEELLEFANNALDIKEEEEFAKAAKQIKDRVTMAPAFRLTMKPKATDNMTHLMVDFSQERQLVQNLKFLPVPRAPEIDIPDCLVADNVIRVAWRMPVEDSKIDHYILEYRKTNHEGLPRVKDERCWEVVENIKATEYSLSGLKFDSKYMNFRVRACNKAAAGDYSDPVTLETRAFNFCLDSTSSHLNLKVEERNVEWDPQGGKGLESKVKGKENKGSAHLTNLKNMSRSGTPSPKRTSTTRPPAVRGSRDRFTGESYTVLADTNIESGQHYWEVKALKDCKSYSVGVAYRNLGKFDQLGKTNTTWCIHINNWLQTSFAAKHNNKAKSLEVPVPDRIGVYCDLDGGQLSFYNAESKQLLHTFKTKFSQPVIPAFMVWCGGLTLSTGLQVPSAVRSFLKTENGLGGSNSSLNSMAQ
;
A
#
# COMPACT_ATOMS: atom_id res chain seq x y z
N MET A 1 59.59 26.26 -29.46
CA MET A 1 59.28 24.81 -29.50
C MET A 1 58.40 24.36 -28.34
N ASP A 2 58.64 24.81 -27.09
CA ASP A 2 57.87 24.31 -25.92
C ASP A 2 56.39 24.72 -25.90
N SER A 3 56.06 25.93 -26.37
CA SER A 3 54.66 26.38 -26.51
C SER A 3 53.86 25.53 -27.52
N GLN A 4 54.49 25.14 -28.63
CA GLN A 4 53.88 24.26 -29.64
C GLN A 4 53.70 22.83 -29.11
N LYS A 5 54.65 22.31 -28.33
CA LYS A 5 54.51 21.01 -27.65
C LYS A 5 53.35 21.01 -26.64
N GLY A 6 53.19 22.08 -25.85
CA GLY A 6 52.09 22.20 -24.90
C GLY A 6 50.71 22.33 -25.55
N ALA A 7 50.62 22.99 -26.71
CA ALA A 7 49.39 23.04 -27.51
C ALA A 7 49.04 21.65 -28.08
N LEU A 8 50.04 20.93 -28.60
CA LEU A 8 49.86 19.57 -29.11
C LEU A 8 49.40 18.60 -28.01
N GLN A 9 49.97 18.67 -26.80
CA GLN A 9 49.52 17.86 -25.65
C GLN A 9 48.05 18.10 -25.30
N ARG A 10 47.58 19.35 -25.29
CA ARG A 10 46.16 19.67 -25.05
C ARG A 10 45.23 19.10 -26.12
N ILE A 11 45.65 19.13 -27.38
CA ILE A 11 44.89 18.52 -28.49
C ILE A 11 44.83 17.00 -28.30
N ILE A 12 45.96 16.36 -27.97
CA ILE A 12 46.02 14.91 -27.72
C ILE A 12 45.09 14.52 -26.56
N THR A 13 45.10 15.24 -25.44
CA THR A 13 44.21 14.96 -24.31
C THR A 13 42.73 15.13 -24.69
N THR A 14 42.39 16.17 -25.45
CA THR A 14 41.01 16.39 -25.91
C THR A 14 40.55 15.27 -26.84
N LEU A 15 41.43 14.83 -27.75
CA LEU A 15 41.16 13.72 -28.66
C LEU A 15 41.01 12.39 -27.91
N ALA A 16 41.84 12.15 -26.89
CA ALA A 16 41.74 10.97 -26.03
C ALA A 16 40.40 10.92 -25.29
N ASN A 17 40.00 12.03 -24.64
CA ASN A 17 38.70 12.13 -23.97
C ASN A 17 37.54 11.91 -24.95
N LYS A 18 37.64 12.48 -26.16
CA LYS A 18 36.61 12.29 -27.19
C LYS A 18 36.54 10.85 -27.68
N ASN A 19 37.68 10.16 -27.80
CA ASN A 19 37.72 8.74 -28.13
C ASN A 19 37.07 7.90 -27.02
N GLU A 20 37.31 8.18 -25.75
CA GLU A 20 36.64 7.50 -24.62
C GLU A 20 35.12 7.70 -24.64
N GLU A 21 34.64 8.93 -24.87
CA GLU A 21 33.21 9.22 -25.04
C GLU A 21 32.61 8.45 -26.23
N LEU A 22 33.32 8.39 -27.35
CA LEU A 22 32.88 7.64 -28.53
C LEU A 22 32.82 6.14 -28.25
N HIS A 23 33.80 5.58 -27.54
CA HIS A 23 33.76 4.17 -27.12
C HIS A 23 32.54 3.90 -26.21
N SER A 24 32.32 4.72 -25.19
CA SER A 24 31.15 4.58 -24.30
C SER A 24 29.82 4.71 -25.05
N PHE A 25 29.74 5.62 -26.03
CA PHE A 25 28.56 5.77 -26.87
C PHE A 25 28.35 4.56 -27.79
N ILE A 26 29.41 4.01 -28.39
CA ILE A 26 29.35 2.78 -29.20
C ILE A 26 28.89 1.59 -28.35
N ASP A 27 29.36 1.47 -27.11
CA ASP A 27 28.92 0.42 -26.19
C ASP A 27 27.43 0.57 -25.85
N THR A 28 26.97 1.80 -25.60
CA THR A 28 25.55 2.11 -25.35
C THR A 28 24.67 1.77 -26.55
N LEU A 29 25.12 2.10 -27.77
CA LEU A 29 24.42 1.74 -29.00
C LEU A 29 24.39 0.23 -29.22
N SER A 30 25.50 -0.46 -28.98
CA SER A 30 25.58 -1.92 -29.12
C SER A 30 24.64 -2.62 -28.14
N HIS A 31 24.60 -2.16 -26.88
CA HIS A 31 23.67 -2.66 -25.88
C HIS A 31 22.20 -2.40 -26.27
N SER A 32 21.89 -1.20 -26.77
CA SER A 32 20.55 -0.85 -27.24
C SER A 32 20.12 -1.70 -28.44
N LEU A 33 21.04 -1.99 -29.36
CA LEU A 33 20.79 -2.84 -30.52
C LEU A 33 20.52 -4.29 -30.11
N THR A 34 21.32 -4.85 -29.19
CA THR A 34 21.07 -6.19 -28.65
C THR A 34 19.72 -6.24 -27.90
N GLY A 35 19.41 -5.21 -27.10
CA GLY A 35 18.11 -5.10 -26.43
C GLY A 35 16.94 -5.07 -27.41
N LEU A 36 17.05 -4.32 -28.51
CA LEU A 36 16.03 -4.28 -29.56
C LEU A 36 15.84 -5.65 -30.22
N GLN A 37 16.92 -6.38 -30.50
CA GLN A 37 16.85 -7.72 -31.09
C GLN A 37 16.11 -8.70 -30.18
N ILE A 38 16.44 -8.71 -28.88
CA ILE A 38 15.78 -9.58 -27.89
C ILE A 38 14.30 -9.21 -27.76
N ASN A 39 14.00 -7.92 -27.60
CA ASN A 39 12.62 -7.44 -27.47
C ASN A 39 11.78 -7.77 -28.71
N SER A 40 12.35 -7.60 -29.91
CA SER A 40 11.67 -7.96 -31.16
C SER A 40 11.37 -9.45 -31.24
N ALA A 41 12.31 -10.31 -30.83
CA ALA A 41 12.09 -11.76 -30.81
C ALA A 41 10.99 -12.15 -29.83
N GLN A 42 10.94 -11.51 -28.66
CA GLN A 42 9.88 -11.72 -27.66
C GLN A 42 8.51 -11.29 -28.18
N VAL A 43 8.41 -10.15 -28.87
CA VAL A 43 7.15 -9.67 -29.45
C VAL A 43 6.65 -10.63 -30.55
N VAL A 44 7.56 -11.16 -31.39
CA VAL A 44 7.19 -12.17 -32.39
C VAL A 44 6.70 -13.46 -31.71
N SER A 45 7.41 -13.96 -30.71
CA SER A 45 7.01 -15.15 -29.96
C SER A 45 5.65 -14.98 -29.28
N GLY A 46 5.37 -13.81 -28.68
CA GLY A 46 4.07 -13.55 -28.06
C GLY A 46 2.93 -13.43 -29.09
N LEU A 47 3.21 -12.93 -30.30
CA LEU A 47 2.25 -12.91 -31.39
C LEU A 47 1.90 -14.33 -31.86
N GLU A 48 2.91 -15.20 -32.01
CA GLU A 48 2.73 -16.60 -32.36
C GLU A 48 1.87 -17.32 -31.31
N GLU A 49 2.14 -17.10 -30.01
CA GLU A 49 1.36 -17.67 -28.92
C GLU A 49 -0.12 -17.24 -28.97
N GLU A 50 -0.42 -15.95 -29.20
CA GLU A 50 -1.81 -15.48 -29.33
C GLU A 50 -2.51 -16.12 -30.56
N PHE A 51 -1.82 -16.33 -31.67
CA PHE A 51 -2.38 -17.08 -32.81
C PHE A 51 -2.62 -18.55 -32.49
N ASP A 52 -1.70 -19.20 -31.79
CA ASP A 52 -1.86 -20.60 -31.36
C ASP A 52 -3.07 -20.77 -30.44
N THR A 53 -3.32 -19.81 -29.55
CA THR A 53 -4.55 -19.82 -28.73
C THR A 53 -5.82 -19.68 -29.58
N LEU A 54 -5.83 -18.80 -30.57
CA LEU A 54 -6.97 -18.64 -31.49
C LEU A 54 -7.21 -19.91 -32.31
N PHE A 55 -6.14 -20.54 -32.82
CA PHE A 55 -6.22 -21.80 -33.53
C PHE A 55 -6.77 -22.92 -32.66
N SER A 56 -6.35 -22.99 -31.39
CA SER A 56 -6.83 -24.00 -30.44
C SER A 56 -8.34 -23.86 -30.23
N VAL A 57 -8.84 -22.63 -30.02
CA VAL A 57 -10.28 -22.37 -29.88
C VAL A 57 -11.06 -22.76 -31.15
N LEU A 58 -10.51 -22.45 -32.34
CA LEU A 58 -11.14 -22.83 -33.61
C LEU A 58 -11.15 -24.36 -33.81
N ASP A 59 -10.10 -25.05 -33.37
CA ASP A 59 -10.00 -26.51 -33.45
C ASP A 59 -11.01 -27.20 -32.53
N GLU A 60 -11.13 -26.73 -31.28
CA GLU A 60 -12.13 -27.18 -30.32
C GLU A 60 -13.56 -26.95 -30.84
N MET A 61 -13.83 -25.77 -31.42
CA MET A 61 -15.13 -25.47 -32.03
C MET A 61 -15.41 -26.38 -33.22
N ARG A 62 -14.43 -26.63 -34.09
CA ARG A 62 -14.56 -27.55 -35.23
C ARG A 62 -14.89 -28.95 -34.75
N GLU A 63 -14.19 -29.45 -33.74
CA GLU A 63 -14.42 -30.79 -33.19
C GLU A 63 -15.83 -30.90 -32.60
N SER A 64 -16.23 -29.92 -31.78
CA SER A 64 -17.55 -29.85 -31.17
C SER A 64 -18.67 -29.89 -32.22
N MET A 65 -18.63 -29.00 -33.23
CA MET A 65 -19.62 -28.94 -34.30
C MET A 65 -19.66 -30.23 -35.14
N THR A 66 -18.48 -30.79 -35.45
CA THR A 66 -18.38 -32.05 -36.20
C THR A 66 -19.00 -33.21 -35.42
N ASN A 67 -18.79 -33.26 -34.11
CA ASN A 67 -19.39 -34.27 -33.25
C ASN A 67 -20.91 -34.15 -33.20
N THR A 68 -21.45 -32.92 -33.12
CA THR A 68 -22.91 -32.70 -33.21
C THR A 68 -23.50 -33.22 -34.52
N ILE A 69 -22.85 -32.93 -35.66
CA ILE A 69 -23.30 -33.42 -36.98
C ILE A 69 -23.25 -34.95 -37.04
N LYS A 70 -22.15 -35.57 -36.59
CA LYS A 70 -21.99 -37.03 -36.56
C LYS A 70 -23.02 -37.71 -35.66
N GLN A 71 -23.32 -37.13 -34.50
CA GLN A 71 -24.33 -37.65 -33.58
C GLN A 71 -25.73 -37.59 -34.19
N GLU A 72 -26.09 -36.48 -34.82
CA GLU A 72 -27.40 -36.33 -35.46
C GLU A 72 -27.53 -37.24 -36.69
N GLN A 73 -26.46 -37.39 -37.50
CA GLN A 73 -26.41 -38.39 -38.56
C GLN A 73 -26.62 -39.80 -38.00
N ALA A 74 -25.86 -40.21 -36.98
CA ALA A 74 -25.97 -41.53 -36.38
C ALA A 74 -27.37 -41.79 -35.82
N ARG A 75 -27.96 -40.80 -35.14
CA ARG A 75 -29.32 -40.88 -34.59
C ARG A 75 -30.36 -41.11 -35.70
N LYS A 76 -30.32 -40.31 -36.77
CA LYS A 76 -31.24 -40.44 -37.91
C LYS A 76 -31.03 -41.75 -38.68
N SER A 77 -29.78 -42.13 -38.94
CA SER A 77 -29.44 -43.39 -39.58
C SER A 77 -29.92 -44.59 -38.77
N HIS A 78 -29.77 -44.55 -37.44
CA HIS A 78 -30.25 -45.62 -36.56
C HIS A 78 -31.79 -45.73 -36.60
N GLU A 79 -32.51 -44.62 -36.55
CA GLU A 79 -33.98 -44.63 -36.62
C GLU A 79 -34.48 -45.19 -37.96
N LEU A 80 -33.86 -44.77 -39.07
CA LEU A 80 -34.20 -45.28 -40.40
C LEU A 80 -33.85 -46.76 -40.56
N GLN A 81 -32.68 -47.19 -40.08
CA GLN A 81 -32.26 -48.59 -40.15
C GLN A 81 -33.19 -49.50 -39.33
N ASN A 82 -33.58 -49.06 -38.13
CA ASN A 82 -34.54 -49.79 -37.30
C ASN A 82 -35.91 -49.89 -37.98
N GLN A 83 -36.39 -48.80 -38.58
CA GLN A 83 -37.65 -48.81 -39.32
C GLN A 83 -37.57 -49.71 -40.56
N LEU A 84 -36.43 -49.73 -41.26
CA LEU A 84 -36.17 -50.62 -42.39
C LEU A 84 -36.25 -52.08 -41.95
N THR A 85 -35.50 -52.47 -40.92
CA THR A 85 -35.53 -53.85 -40.40
C THR A 85 -36.92 -54.28 -39.95
N GLN A 86 -37.65 -53.42 -39.24
CA GLN A 86 -39.03 -53.71 -38.84
C GLN A 86 -39.96 -53.90 -40.05
N SER A 87 -39.80 -53.06 -41.08
CA SER A 87 -40.61 -53.14 -42.29
C SER A 87 -40.28 -54.38 -43.11
N THR A 88 -38.99 -54.74 -43.23
CA THR A 88 -38.54 -55.97 -43.90
C THR A 88 -39.08 -57.21 -43.22
N ASN A 89 -38.94 -57.32 -41.88
CA ASN A 89 -39.45 -58.47 -41.13
C ASN A 89 -40.98 -58.59 -41.21
N ALA A 90 -41.69 -57.45 -41.18
CA ALA A 90 -43.15 -57.44 -41.32
C ALA A 90 -43.61 -57.80 -42.74
N LEU A 91 -42.84 -57.42 -43.76
CA LEU A 91 -43.08 -57.80 -45.14
C LEU A 91 -42.89 -59.31 -45.31
N GLU A 92 -41.76 -59.87 -44.87
CA GLU A 92 -41.47 -61.31 -44.92
C GLU A 92 -42.57 -62.13 -44.23
N SER A 93 -42.95 -61.75 -43.00
CA SER A 93 -44.06 -62.42 -42.28
C SER A 93 -45.41 -62.31 -43.00
N SER A 94 -45.65 -61.23 -43.74
CA SER A 94 -46.88 -61.06 -44.52
C SER A 94 -46.86 -61.87 -45.81
N GLU A 95 -45.70 -61.97 -46.46
CA GLU A 95 -45.48 -62.83 -47.62
C GLU A 95 -45.67 -64.31 -47.26
N GLU A 96 -45.09 -64.78 -46.15
CA GLU A 96 -45.30 -66.14 -45.63
C GLU A 96 -46.78 -66.43 -45.33
N LEU A 97 -47.48 -65.48 -44.71
CA LEU A 97 -48.89 -65.63 -44.38
C LEU A 97 -49.77 -65.64 -45.64
N LEU A 98 -49.40 -64.85 -46.64
CA LEU A 98 -50.07 -64.81 -47.94
C LEU A 98 -49.85 -66.11 -48.71
N GLU A 99 -48.63 -66.66 -48.68
CA GLU A 99 -48.34 -67.97 -49.25
C GLU A 99 -49.13 -69.09 -48.55
N PHE A 100 -49.15 -69.10 -47.21
CA PHE A 100 -49.95 -70.05 -46.44
C PHE A 100 -51.45 -69.94 -46.76
N ALA A 101 -51.96 -68.71 -46.91
CA ALA A 101 -53.36 -68.49 -47.27
C ALA A 101 -53.68 -68.97 -48.69
N ASN A 102 -52.79 -68.74 -49.66
CA ASN A 102 -52.95 -69.23 -51.03
C ASN A 102 -52.95 -70.76 -51.07
N ASN A 103 -52.01 -71.41 -50.39
CA ASN A 103 -51.94 -72.87 -50.33
C ASN A 103 -53.16 -73.49 -49.63
N ALA A 104 -53.74 -72.80 -48.64
CA ALA A 104 -54.94 -73.26 -47.95
C ALA A 104 -56.18 -73.32 -48.85
N LEU A 105 -56.23 -72.54 -49.95
CA LEU A 105 -57.35 -72.57 -50.91
C LEU A 105 -57.44 -73.91 -51.67
N ASP A 106 -56.36 -74.69 -51.72
CA ASP A 106 -56.30 -75.98 -52.41
C ASP A 106 -56.67 -77.18 -51.51
N ILE A 107 -56.98 -76.95 -50.23
CA ILE A 107 -57.40 -77.99 -49.27
C ILE A 107 -58.80 -78.48 -49.62
N LYS A 108 -58.95 -79.80 -49.83
CA LYS A 108 -60.21 -80.43 -50.25
C LYS A 108 -61.09 -80.92 -49.09
N GLU A 109 -60.52 -81.12 -47.90
CA GLU A 109 -61.25 -81.55 -46.72
C GLU A 109 -61.77 -80.35 -45.91
N GLU A 110 -63.07 -80.33 -45.63
CA GLU A 110 -63.77 -79.19 -45.03
C GLU A 110 -63.30 -78.88 -43.59
N GLU A 111 -62.98 -79.91 -42.80
CA GLU A 111 -62.51 -79.75 -41.42
C GLU A 111 -61.08 -79.18 -41.37
N GLU A 112 -60.20 -79.64 -42.25
CA GLU A 112 -58.83 -79.13 -42.37
C GLU A 112 -58.80 -77.70 -42.93
N PHE A 113 -59.64 -77.40 -43.91
CA PHE A 113 -59.80 -76.05 -44.44
C PHE A 113 -60.30 -75.08 -43.37
N ALA A 114 -61.33 -75.45 -42.60
CA ALA A 114 -61.85 -74.62 -41.51
C ALA A 114 -60.78 -74.34 -40.45
N LYS A 115 -59.92 -75.32 -40.15
CA LYS A 115 -58.78 -75.17 -39.23
C LYS A 115 -57.71 -74.22 -39.79
N ALA A 116 -57.35 -74.34 -41.07
CA ALA A 116 -56.40 -73.44 -41.75
C ALA A 116 -56.94 -72.00 -41.84
N ALA A 117 -58.21 -71.83 -42.24
CA ALA A 117 -58.90 -70.55 -42.33
C ALA A 117 -58.96 -69.83 -40.96
N LYS A 118 -59.21 -70.58 -39.87
CA LYS A 118 -59.17 -70.03 -38.51
C LYS A 118 -57.76 -69.54 -38.15
N GLN A 119 -56.72 -70.32 -38.44
CA GLN A 119 -55.33 -69.92 -38.19
C GLN A 119 -54.91 -68.70 -39.00
N ILE A 120 -55.31 -68.59 -40.28
CA ILE A 120 -55.06 -67.41 -41.11
C ILE A 120 -55.76 -66.19 -40.50
N LYS A 121 -57.04 -66.32 -40.13
CA LYS A 121 -57.80 -65.22 -39.51
C LYS A 121 -57.12 -64.72 -38.23
N ASP A 122 -56.65 -65.62 -37.38
CA ASP A 122 -55.97 -65.27 -36.12
C ASP A 122 -54.58 -64.63 -36.39
N ARG A 123 -53.84 -65.10 -37.41
CA ARG A 123 -52.53 -64.53 -37.78
C ARG A 123 -52.65 -63.16 -38.49
N VAL A 124 -53.63 -62.99 -39.39
CA VAL A 124 -53.85 -61.74 -40.14
C VAL A 124 -54.21 -60.60 -39.18
N THR A 125 -55.08 -60.86 -38.21
CA THR A 125 -55.50 -59.83 -37.23
C THR A 125 -54.35 -59.35 -36.32
N MET A 126 -53.33 -60.19 -36.14
CA MET A 126 -52.14 -59.87 -35.34
C MET A 126 -50.91 -59.54 -36.18
N ALA A 127 -51.01 -59.49 -37.52
CA ALA A 127 -49.88 -59.31 -38.40
C ALA A 127 -49.24 -57.92 -38.21
N PRO A 128 -47.91 -57.84 -38.00
CA PRO A 128 -47.21 -56.57 -37.77
C PRO A 128 -47.40 -55.55 -38.89
N ALA A 129 -47.55 -56.00 -40.14
CA ALA A 129 -47.66 -55.12 -41.32
C ALA A 129 -48.84 -54.14 -41.25
N PHE A 130 -49.96 -54.51 -40.63
CA PHE A 130 -51.13 -53.62 -40.51
C PHE A 130 -50.96 -52.55 -39.42
N ARG A 131 -49.90 -52.62 -38.62
CA ARG A 131 -49.62 -51.69 -37.52
C ARG A 131 -48.44 -50.75 -37.80
N LEU A 132 -47.73 -50.96 -38.90
CA LEU A 132 -46.59 -50.13 -39.28
C LEU A 132 -47.03 -48.83 -39.96
N THR A 133 -46.23 -47.78 -39.76
CA THR A 133 -46.42 -46.48 -40.42
C THR A 133 -45.56 -46.40 -41.68
N MET A 134 -46.17 -46.03 -42.82
CA MET A 134 -45.50 -45.92 -44.12
C MET A 134 -44.74 -44.59 -44.35
N LYS A 135 -44.63 -43.75 -43.34
CA LYS A 135 -43.85 -42.50 -43.40
C LYS A 135 -42.48 -42.70 -42.73
N PRO A 136 -41.38 -42.23 -43.33
CA PRO A 136 -40.07 -42.24 -42.68
C PRO A 136 -40.11 -41.52 -41.33
N LYS A 137 -39.56 -42.15 -40.29
CA LYS A 137 -39.50 -41.58 -38.95
C LYS A 137 -38.42 -40.50 -38.77
N ALA A 138 -37.48 -40.41 -39.71
CA ALA A 138 -36.47 -39.34 -39.76
C ALA A 138 -36.33 -38.79 -41.18
N THR A 139 -35.95 -37.51 -41.29
CA THR A 139 -35.66 -36.85 -42.57
C THR A 139 -34.17 -36.88 -42.87
N ASP A 140 -33.82 -36.87 -44.15
CA ASP A 140 -32.45 -36.72 -44.66
C ASP A 140 -31.89 -35.29 -44.50
N ASN A 141 -32.77 -34.29 -44.36
CA ASN A 141 -32.35 -32.88 -44.25
C ASN A 141 -31.43 -32.60 -43.03
N MET A 142 -30.24 -32.04 -43.28
CA MET A 142 -29.25 -31.64 -42.27
C MET A 142 -28.91 -30.14 -42.32
N THR A 143 -29.58 -29.34 -43.16
CA THR A 143 -29.19 -27.94 -43.42
C THR A 143 -29.30 -27.00 -42.23
N HIS A 144 -30.10 -27.34 -41.21
CA HIS A 144 -30.20 -26.58 -39.97
C HIS A 144 -28.89 -26.55 -39.15
N LEU A 145 -27.92 -27.41 -39.48
CA LEU A 145 -26.57 -27.42 -38.89
C LEU A 145 -25.53 -26.69 -39.76
N MET A 146 -25.95 -26.02 -40.83
CA MET A 146 -25.04 -25.20 -41.64
C MET A 146 -24.58 -23.98 -40.84
N VAL A 147 -23.31 -23.61 -41.06
CA VAL A 147 -22.63 -22.54 -40.33
C VAL A 147 -22.14 -21.46 -41.30
N ASP A 148 -22.21 -20.21 -40.87
CA ASP A 148 -21.69 -19.04 -41.58
C ASP A 148 -20.67 -18.32 -40.68
N PHE A 149 -19.42 -18.26 -41.14
CA PHE A 149 -18.30 -17.63 -40.42
C PHE A 149 -17.94 -16.24 -40.98
N SER A 150 -18.86 -15.58 -41.67
CA SER A 150 -18.60 -14.30 -42.33
C SER A 150 -18.23 -13.19 -41.33
N GLN A 151 -18.91 -13.13 -40.18
CA GLN A 151 -18.65 -12.12 -39.15
C GLN A 151 -17.30 -12.37 -38.46
N GLU A 152 -17.00 -13.60 -38.08
CA GLU A 152 -15.77 -14.01 -37.41
C GLU A 152 -14.56 -13.76 -38.33
N ARG A 153 -14.70 -14.07 -39.63
CA ARG A 153 -13.67 -13.77 -40.62
C ARG A 153 -13.40 -12.27 -40.72
N GLN A 154 -14.46 -11.46 -40.70
CA GLN A 154 -14.32 -10.00 -40.73
C GLN A 154 -13.65 -9.47 -39.45
N LEU A 155 -13.94 -10.04 -38.28
CA LEU A 155 -13.27 -9.68 -37.02
C LEU A 155 -11.78 -9.99 -37.07
N VAL A 156 -11.39 -11.18 -37.54
CA VAL A 156 -9.98 -11.59 -37.69
C VAL A 156 -9.24 -10.72 -38.70
N GLN A 157 -9.88 -10.37 -39.83
CA GLN A 157 -9.29 -9.48 -40.84
C GLN A 157 -9.07 -8.04 -40.35
N ASN A 158 -9.81 -7.60 -39.34
CA ASN A 158 -9.70 -6.27 -38.76
C ASN A 158 -8.77 -6.19 -37.54
N LEU A 159 -8.09 -7.29 -37.20
CA LEU A 159 -7.09 -7.30 -36.12
C LEU A 159 -5.95 -6.31 -36.44
N LYS A 160 -5.58 -5.51 -35.44
CA LYS A 160 -4.51 -4.51 -35.51
C LYS A 160 -3.68 -4.60 -34.23
N PHE A 161 -2.40 -4.23 -34.33
CA PHE A 161 -1.56 -4.05 -33.16
C PHE A 161 -2.19 -3.03 -32.19
N LEU A 162 -1.99 -3.25 -30.90
CA LEU A 162 -2.50 -2.35 -29.87
C LEU A 162 -1.77 -1.00 -29.98
N PRO A 163 -2.49 0.13 -30.04
CA PRO A 163 -1.86 1.44 -30.00
C PRO A 163 -1.23 1.66 -28.62
N VAL A 164 -0.18 2.47 -28.55
CA VAL A 164 0.36 2.91 -27.25
C VAL A 164 -0.74 3.70 -26.52
N PRO A 165 -1.07 3.36 -25.26
CA PRO A 165 -2.08 4.10 -24.50
C PRO A 165 -1.70 5.58 -24.37
N ARG A 166 -2.70 6.46 -24.37
CA ARG A 166 -2.48 7.88 -24.09
C ARG A 166 -2.15 8.08 -22.61
N ALA A 167 -1.43 9.17 -22.29
CA ALA A 167 -1.20 9.55 -20.91
C ALA A 167 -2.54 9.83 -20.19
N PRO A 168 -2.78 9.26 -19.00
CA PRO A 168 -3.91 9.64 -18.16
C PRO A 168 -3.77 11.07 -17.64
N GLU A 169 -4.87 11.65 -17.17
CA GLU A 169 -4.90 12.95 -16.51
C GLU A 169 -5.26 12.77 -15.04
N ILE A 170 -4.41 13.24 -14.12
CA ILE A 170 -4.70 13.20 -12.68
C ILE A 170 -5.75 14.26 -12.36
N ASP A 171 -6.86 13.82 -11.76
CA ASP A 171 -7.98 14.67 -11.38
C ASP A 171 -7.71 15.23 -9.98
N ILE A 172 -7.05 16.39 -9.92
CA ILE A 172 -6.63 17.04 -8.67
C ILE A 172 -7.82 17.27 -7.71
N PRO A 173 -9.00 17.74 -8.16
CA PRO A 173 -10.20 17.84 -7.32
C PRO A 173 -10.61 16.54 -6.61
N ASP A 174 -10.41 15.38 -7.24
CA ASP A 174 -10.79 14.06 -6.69
C ASP A 174 -9.65 13.38 -5.91
N CYS A 175 -8.47 14.00 -5.88
CA CYS A 175 -7.37 13.63 -5.01
C CYS A 175 -7.66 14.06 -3.56
N LEU A 176 -7.31 13.20 -2.60
CA LEU A 176 -7.51 13.47 -1.17
C LEU A 176 -6.23 13.19 -0.39
N VAL A 177 -5.84 14.14 0.46
CA VAL A 177 -4.75 13.97 1.44
C VAL A 177 -5.33 14.13 2.85
N ALA A 178 -5.68 13.01 3.46
CA ALA A 178 -6.30 12.98 4.79
C ALA A 178 -5.85 11.75 5.57
N ASP A 179 -5.76 11.88 6.90
CA ASP A 179 -5.44 10.76 7.80
C ASP A 179 -4.15 10.01 7.44
N ASN A 180 -3.12 10.72 6.94
CA ASN A 180 -1.87 10.12 6.46
C ASN A 180 -2.05 9.16 5.26
N VAL A 181 -3.19 9.27 4.57
CA VAL A 181 -3.51 8.55 3.35
C VAL A 181 -3.59 9.56 2.20
N ILE A 182 -3.01 9.17 1.06
CA ILE A 182 -3.12 9.94 -0.19
C ILE A 182 -3.90 9.11 -1.19
N ARG A 183 -5.11 9.56 -1.51
CA ARG A 183 -5.88 9.04 -2.62
C ARG A 183 -5.57 9.86 -3.86
N VAL A 184 -5.05 9.22 -4.90
CA VAL A 184 -4.83 9.82 -6.21
C VAL A 184 -5.87 9.26 -7.16
N ALA A 185 -6.61 10.13 -7.83
CA ALA A 185 -7.60 9.77 -8.84
C ALA A 185 -7.17 10.33 -10.19
N TRP A 186 -7.45 9.61 -11.26
CA TRP A 186 -7.15 10.03 -12.63
C TRP A 186 -8.25 9.60 -13.57
N ARG A 187 -8.20 10.07 -14.81
CA ARG A 187 -9.10 9.68 -15.88
C ARG A 187 -8.37 9.58 -17.20
N MET A 188 -8.94 8.83 -18.12
CA MET A 188 -8.43 8.79 -19.49
C MET A 188 -9.07 9.91 -20.31
N PRO A 189 -8.30 10.67 -21.11
CA PRO A 189 -8.86 11.70 -21.98
C PRO A 189 -9.85 11.15 -23.01
N VAL A 190 -9.69 9.87 -23.39
CA VAL A 190 -10.57 9.11 -24.26
C VAL A 190 -10.70 7.72 -23.66
N GLU A 191 -11.93 7.20 -23.57
CA GLU A 191 -12.16 5.84 -23.10
C GLU A 191 -11.41 4.84 -23.98
N ASP A 192 -10.57 4.01 -23.35
CA ASP A 192 -9.82 2.96 -24.02
C ASP A 192 -10.00 1.66 -23.24
N SER A 193 -10.85 0.78 -23.77
CA SER A 193 -11.14 -0.54 -23.20
C SER A 193 -9.95 -1.51 -23.32
N LYS A 194 -8.87 -1.13 -24.00
CA LYS A 194 -7.67 -1.95 -24.17
C LYS A 194 -6.64 -1.73 -23.06
N ILE A 195 -6.89 -0.78 -22.15
CA ILE A 195 -6.03 -0.58 -20.97
C ILE A 195 -6.13 -1.83 -20.09
N ASP A 196 -4.99 -2.44 -19.83
CA ASP A 196 -4.89 -3.58 -18.93
C ASP A 196 -4.70 -3.10 -17.49
N HIS A 197 -3.78 -2.17 -17.23
CA HIS A 197 -3.51 -1.66 -15.89
C HIS A 197 -2.86 -0.28 -15.92
N TYR A 198 -2.70 0.33 -14.74
CA TYR A 198 -1.98 1.58 -14.54
C TYR A 198 -0.76 1.37 -13.64
N ILE A 199 0.24 2.22 -13.85
CA ILE A 199 1.42 2.33 -13.01
C ILE A 199 1.43 3.73 -12.41
N LEU A 200 1.34 3.81 -11.08
CA LEU A 200 1.45 5.04 -10.32
C LEU A 200 2.88 5.16 -9.79
N GLU A 201 3.50 6.30 -10.05
CA GLU A 201 4.77 6.66 -9.45
C GLU A 201 4.62 7.85 -8.52
N TYR A 202 5.31 7.80 -7.39
CA TYR A 202 5.32 8.88 -6.43
C TYR A 202 6.70 9.12 -5.81
N ARG A 203 6.91 10.33 -5.29
CA ARG A 203 8.13 10.65 -4.54
C ARG A 203 7.93 11.84 -3.60
N LYS A 204 8.66 11.83 -2.49
CA LYS A 204 8.65 12.90 -1.49
C LYS A 204 9.53 14.08 -1.91
N THR A 205 9.05 15.31 -1.73
CA THR A 205 9.83 16.53 -2.00
C THR A 205 9.52 17.67 -1.02
N ASN A 206 10.46 18.59 -0.86
CA ASN A 206 10.27 19.81 -0.08
C ASN A 206 10.00 21.04 -0.97
N HIS A 207 9.96 20.85 -2.28
CA HIS A 207 9.72 21.91 -3.24
C HIS A 207 8.30 21.84 -3.81
N GLU A 208 7.66 22.99 -3.90
CA GLU A 208 6.38 23.11 -4.57
C GLU A 208 6.57 23.18 -6.08
N GLY A 209 5.62 22.60 -6.82
CA GLY A 209 5.58 22.63 -8.28
C GLY A 209 6.38 21.51 -8.94
N LEU A 210 6.60 21.67 -10.25
CA LEU A 210 7.10 20.60 -11.11
C LEU A 210 8.42 19.98 -10.59
N PRO A 211 8.56 18.64 -10.72
CA PRO A 211 9.81 17.92 -10.54
C PRO A 211 11.04 18.67 -11.07
N ARG A 212 11.93 19.14 -10.19
CA ARG A 212 13.22 19.70 -10.60
C ARG A 212 14.09 18.56 -11.13
N VAL A 213 14.72 18.77 -12.29
CA VAL A 213 15.58 17.77 -12.99
C VAL A 213 16.76 17.29 -12.13
N LYS A 214 17.19 18.09 -11.14
CA LYS A 214 18.28 17.76 -10.21
C LYS A 214 17.84 17.02 -8.93
N ASP A 215 16.57 16.70 -8.77
CA ASP A 215 16.10 15.98 -7.58
C ASP A 215 16.39 14.48 -7.77
N GLU A 216 17.54 14.01 -7.25
CA GLU A 216 18.11 12.66 -7.37
C GLU A 216 17.26 11.54 -6.70
N ARG A 217 16.10 11.88 -6.13
CA ARG A 217 15.22 10.90 -5.49
C ARG A 217 14.51 10.05 -6.55
N CYS A 218 14.73 8.73 -6.46
CA CYS A 218 14.03 7.74 -7.25
C CYS A 218 12.52 7.82 -7.01
N TRP A 219 11.76 7.54 -8.07
CA TRP A 219 10.33 7.33 -7.96
C TRP A 219 10.05 5.98 -7.31
N GLU A 220 9.14 5.98 -6.34
CA GLU A 220 8.52 4.76 -5.83
C GLU A 220 7.40 4.35 -6.77
N VAL A 221 7.27 3.05 -7.06
CA VAL A 221 6.39 2.53 -8.10
C VAL A 221 5.32 1.63 -7.49
N VAL A 222 4.07 1.84 -7.92
CA VAL A 222 2.95 0.94 -7.68
C VAL A 222 2.44 0.45 -9.03
N GLU A 223 2.47 -0.84 -9.24
CA GLU A 223 2.07 -1.48 -10.51
C GLU A 223 0.74 -2.22 -10.40
N ASN A 224 0.21 -2.65 -11.54
CA ASN A 224 -0.98 -3.50 -11.64
C ASN A 224 -2.27 -2.89 -11.07
N ILE A 225 -2.40 -1.56 -11.11
CA ILE A 225 -3.61 -0.88 -10.66
C ILE A 225 -4.69 -1.04 -11.74
N LYS A 226 -5.84 -1.64 -11.41
CA LYS A 226 -6.95 -1.85 -12.36
C LYS A 226 -8.01 -0.74 -12.32
N ALA A 227 -8.05 0.03 -11.25
CA ALA A 227 -8.95 1.17 -11.09
C ALA A 227 -8.32 2.47 -11.58
N THR A 228 -9.12 3.52 -11.74
CA THR A 228 -8.66 4.88 -12.06
C THR A 228 -8.36 5.71 -10.81
N GLU A 229 -8.10 5.03 -9.70
CA GLU A 229 -7.74 5.63 -8.43
C GLU A 229 -6.90 4.67 -7.61
N TYR A 230 -6.09 5.22 -6.70
CA TYR A 230 -5.30 4.44 -5.76
C TYR A 230 -5.08 5.19 -4.46
N SER A 231 -5.14 4.46 -3.33
CA SER A 231 -4.93 5.02 -2.00
C SER A 231 -3.62 4.51 -1.39
N LEU A 232 -2.65 5.41 -1.24
CA LEU A 232 -1.41 5.16 -0.53
C LEU A 232 -1.64 5.35 0.97
N SER A 233 -1.46 4.28 1.74
CA SER A 233 -1.62 4.27 3.20
C SER A 233 -0.30 3.97 3.90
N GLY A 234 -0.24 4.19 5.22
CA GLY A 234 0.97 3.94 6.02
C GLY A 234 2.09 4.97 5.77
N LEU A 235 1.77 6.10 5.14
CA LEU A 235 2.76 7.13 4.81
C LEU A 235 3.09 7.99 6.02
N LYS A 236 4.39 8.20 6.25
CA LYS A 236 4.87 9.28 7.11
C LYS A 236 5.08 10.54 6.27
N PHE A 237 4.39 11.61 6.63
CA PHE A 237 4.51 12.92 5.98
C PHE A 237 5.67 13.70 6.61
N ASP A 238 6.88 13.32 6.21
CA ASP A 238 8.14 13.92 6.65
C ASP A 238 8.70 14.96 5.67
N SER A 239 8.07 15.12 4.51
CA SER A 239 8.32 16.15 3.52
C SER A 239 7.05 16.99 3.32
N LYS A 240 7.20 18.25 2.91
CA LYS A 240 6.05 19.16 2.77
C LYS A 240 5.13 18.78 1.60
N TYR A 241 5.67 18.15 0.56
CA TYR A 241 4.92 17.76 -0.63
C TYR A 241 5.29 16.35 -1.10
N MET A 242 4.42 15.78 -1.92
CA MET A 242 4.68 14.58 -2.70
C MET A 242 4.28 14.82 -4.15
N ASN A 243 5.10 14.32 -5.08
CA ASN A 243 4.78 14.33 -6.51
C ASN A 243 4.19 12.99 -6.91
N PHE A 244 3.25 13.02 -7.85
CA PHE A 244 2.56 11.85 -8.40
C PHE A 244 2.52 11.96 -9.92
N ARG A 245 2.73 10.82 -10.59
CA ARG A 245 2.47 10.67 -12.03
C ARG A 245 1.96 9.27 -12.30
N VAL A 246 1.09 9.14 -13.28
CA VAL A 246 0.47 7.85 -13.62
C VAL A 246 0.60 7.59 -15.11
N ARG A 247 0.81 6.35 -15.51
CA ARG A 247 0.74 5.93 -16.92
C ARG A 247 -0.23 4.77 -17.09
N ALA A 248 -0.85 4.70 -18.26
CA ALA A 248 -1.68 3.58 -18.67
C ALA A 248 -0.84 2.54 -19.42
N CYS A 249 -1.12 1.27 -19.18
CA CYS A 249 -0.46 0.14 -19.80
C CYS A 249 -1.52 -0.77 -20.43
N ASN A 250 -1.28 -1.19 -21.67
CA ASN A 250 -2.02 -2.30 -22.27
C ASN A 250 -1.12 -3.54 -22.35
N LYS A 251 -1.64 -4.62 -22.93
CA LYS A 251 -0.89 -5.88 -23.06
C LYS A 251 0.44 -5.75 -23.82
N ALA A 252 0.59 -4.73 -24.69
CA ALA A 252 1.74 -4.61 -25.59
C ALA A 252 2.70 -3.45 -25.23
N ALA A 253 2.19 -2.40 -24.60
CA ALA A 253 2.94 -1.17 -24.39
C ALA A 253 2.49 -0.41 -23.14
N ALA A 254 3.45 0.29 -22.55
CA ALA A 254 3.19 1.33 -21.57
C ALA A 254 3.17 2.69 -22.29
N GLY A 255 2.13 3.48 -22.03
CA GLY A 255 2.03 4.86 -22.49
C GLY A 255 2.97 5.79 -21.73
N ASP A 256 2.94 7.05 -22.15
CA ASP A 256 3.62 8.12 -21.43
C ASP A 256 2.98 8.36 -20.05
N TYR A 257 3.78 8.90 -19.13
CA TYR A 257 3.28 9.37 -17.85
C TYR A 257 2.44 10.65 -18.02
N SER A 258 1.43 10.80 -17.17
CA SER A 258 0.72 12.04 -16.95
C SER A 258 1.68 13.17 -16.59
N ASP A 259 1.23 14.41 -16.79
CA ASP A 259 1.88 15.54 -16.16
C ASP A 259 1.93 15.32 -14.63
N PRO A 260 3.10 15.53 -13.99
CA PRO A 260 3.25 15.25 -12.58
C PRO A 260 2.47 16.29 -11.76
N VAL A 261 1.70 15.82 -10.78
CA VAL A 261 1.00 16.69 -9.83
C VAL A 261 1.71 16.68 -8.49
N THR A 262 1.67 17.81 -7.81
CA THR A 262 2.23 17.97 -6.45
C THR A 262 1.09 18.11 -5.46
N LEU A 263 1.02 17.20 -4.47
CA LEU A 263 0.05 17.27 -3.38
C LEU A 263 0.77 17.67 -2.08
N GLU A 264 0.15 18.56 -1.31
CA GLU A 264 0.71 19.03 -0.05
C GLU A 264 0.41 18.04 1.10
N THR A 265 1.46 17.62 1.80
CA THR A 265 1.40 16.63 2.89
C THR A 265 1.67 17.29 4.23
N ARG A 266 0.75 18.18 4.65
CA ARG A 266 0.89 18.95 5.91
C ARG A 266 0.89 18.03 7.13
N ALA A 267 2.02 17.91 7.80
CA ALA A 267 2.13 17.25 9.09
C ALA A 267 3.24 17.85 9.94
N PHE A 268 3.09 17.77 11.26
CA PHE A 268 4.09 18.28 12.19
C PHE A 268 5.21 17.26 12.40
N ASN A 269 6.43 17.62 12.00
CA ASN A 269 7.64 16.80 12.11
C ASN A 269 8.74 17.59 12.86
N PHE A 270 9.70 16.93 13.52
CA PHE A 270 9.59 16.66 14.95
C PHE A 270 10.66 15.76 15.58
N CYS A 271 11.90 16.17 15.85
CA CYS A 271 12.86 15.37 16.63
C CYS A 271 12.98 15.79 18.10
N LEU A 272 13.53 14.92 18.94
CA LEU A 272 13.91 15.25 20.31
C LEU A 272 15.25 16.01 20.32
N ASP A 273 15.27 17.17 20.98
CA ASP A 273 16.47 17.98 21.14
C ASP A 273 17.33 17.45 22.30
N SER A 274 18.31 16.61 21.97
CA SER A 274 19.30 16.07 22.93
C SER A 274 20.12 17.15 23.65
N THR A 275 20.20 18.38 23.13
CA THR A 275 20.94 19.47 23.78
C THR A 275 20.15 20.07 24.94
N SER A 276 18.82 19.98 24.90
CA SER A 276 17.92 20.39 25.98
C SER A 276 17.86 19.36 27.12
N SER A 277 18.17 18.09 26.85
CA SER A 277 17.81 16.98 27.72
C SER A 277 18.52 16.97 29.07
N HIS A 278 17.81 16.47 30.09
CA HIS A 278 18.41 16.15 31.39
C HIS A 278 19.55 15.11 31.24
N LEU A 279 20.59 15.20 32.08
CA LEU A 279 21.78 14.33 32.01
C LEU A 279 21.49 12.83 32.21
N ASN A 280 20.37 12.51 32.88
CA ASN A 280 19.87 11.13 33.07
C ASN A 280 18.93 10.67 31.95
N LEU A 281 18.84 11.38 30.83
CA LEU A 281 18.05 10.95 29.67
C LEU A 281 18.99 10.59 28.52
N LYS A 282 18.87 9.35 28.05
CA LYS A 282 19.41 8.94 26.77
C LYS A 282 18.40 9.32 25.69
N VAL A 283 18.79 10.22 24.79
CA VAL A 283 17.92 10.73 23.73
C VAL A 283 18.45 10.28 22.37
N GLU A 284 17.59 9.63 21.61
CA GLU A 284 17.73 9.37 20.18
C GLU A 284 16.67 10.19 19.42
N GLU A 285 16.70 10.22 18.08
CA GLU A 285 15.84 11.15 17.30
C GLU A 285 14.34 11.09 17.62
N ARG A 286 13.83 9.91 17.99
CA ARG A 286 12.42 9.65 18.30
C ARG A 286 12.22 8.88 19.61
N ASN A 287 13.28 8.57 20.35
CA ASN A 287 13.21 7.80 21.59
C ASN A 287 13.89 8.58 22.71
N VAL A 288 13.31 8.50 23.91
CA VAL A 288 13.95 8.98 25.13
C VAL A 288 13.79 7.94 26.22
N GLU A 289 14.89 7.61 26.88
CA GLU A 289 14.91 6.63 27.97
C GLU A 289 15.65 7.20 29.17
N TRP A 290 15.15 6.90 30.36
CA TRP A 290 15.78 7.28 31.61
C TRP A 290 16.94 6.33 31.92
N ASP A 291 18.14 6.89 32.07
CA ASP A 291 19.36 6.19 32.45
C ASP A 291 19.64 6.37 33.96
N PRO A 292 19.53 5.30 34.77
CA PRO A 292 19.85 5.32 36.19
C PRO A 292 21.32 5.66 36.47
N GLN A 293 22.23 5.39 35.53
CA GLN A 293 23.67 5.62 35.70
C GLN A 293 24.12 7.03 35.31
N GLY A 294 23.22 7.83 34.74
CA GLY A 294 23.40 9.26 34.52
C GLY A 294 24.71 9.63 33.84
N GLY A 295 24.93 9.18 32.61
CA GLY A 295 26.01 9.71 31.76
C GLY A 295 27.45 9.56 32.30
N LYS A 296 27.68 8.77 33.37
CA LYS A 296 29.02 8.53 33.93
C LYS A 296 29.89 7.55 33.12
N GLY A 297 29.49 7.21 31.89
CA GLY A 297 30.12 6.17 31.07
C GLY A 297 31.09 6.65 29.98
N LEU A 298 31.27 7.95 29.75
CA LEU A 298 32.06 8.46 28.62
C LEU A 298 33.32 9.26 28.99
N GLU A 299 33.97 8.95 30.12
CA GLU A 299 35.36 9.38 30.38
C GLU A 299 36.12 8.31 31.18
N SER A 300 36.30 7.10 30.63
CA SER A 300 37.15 6.08 31.29
C SER A 300 37.74 5.05 30.33
N LYS A 301 38.48 5.47 29.30
CA LYS A 301 39.48 4.60 28.66
C LYS A 301 40.69 5.42 28.23
N VAL A 302 41.76 5.37 29.01
CA VAL A 302 43.06 4.76 28.66
C VAL A 302 44.01 5.08 29.82
N LYS A 303 44.22 4.11 30.71
CA LYS A 303 45.52 3.99 31.39
C LYS A 303 45.82 2.51 31.56
N GLY A 304 46.67 2.01 30.69
CA GLY A 304 47.17 0.63 30.72
C GLY A 304 47.81 0.34 32.07
N LYS A 305 47.43 -0.79 32.66
CA LYS A 305 48.16 -1.45 33.73
C LYS A 305 49.32 -2.21 33.10
N GLU A 306 50.55 -1.78 33.36
CA GLU A 306 51.68 -2.70 33.41
C GLU A 306 52.23 -2.70 34.83
N ASN A 307 52.30 -3.89 35.41
CA ASN A 307 52.73 -4.13 36.77
C ASN A 307 53.94 -5.06 36.69
N LYS A 308 55.14 -4.57 37.01
CA LYS A 308 56.33 -5.40 37.30
C LYS A 308 57.24 -4.65 38.27
N GLY A 309 57.77 -5.39 39.25
CA GLY A 309 59.04 -5.06 39.91
C GLY A 309 58.96 -4.83 41.41
N SER A 310 59.50 -5.80 42.14
CA SER A 310 59.62 -5.86 43.61
C SER A 310 60.95 -5.26 44.11
N ALA A 311 60.93 -4.89 45.40
CA ALA A 311 62.01 -4.96 46.39
C ALA A 311 63.05 -3.80 46.56
N HIS A 312 62.95 -3.20 47.76
CA HIS A 312 63.98 -3.12 48.83
C HIS A 312 64.65 -1.77 49.20
N LEU A 313 64.47 -1.41 50.50
CA LEU A 313 65.39 -0.77 51.49
C LEU A 313 66.02 0.60 51.14
N THR A 314 66.15 1.63 51.98
CA THR A 314 66.28 1.77 53.45
C THR A 314 66.12 3.25 53.84
N ASN A 315 65.95 3.48 55.14
CA ASN A 315 66.41 4.61 55.96
C ASN A 315 65.38 5.56 56.57
N LEU A 316 65.30 5.43 57.90
CA LEU A 316 64.74 6.35 58.87
C LEU A 316 65.59 7.64 58.97
N LYS A 317 64.94 8.78 59.22
CA LYS A 317 65.12 9.55 60.48
C LYS A 317 64.23 10.81 60.56
N ASN A 318 63.53 10.87 61.69
CA ASN A 318 63.25 12.01 62.58
C ASN A 318 62.43 13.24 62.13
N MET A 319 61.34 13.44 62.91
CA MET A 319 60.83 14.65 63.58
C MET A 319 60.82 15.96 62.76
N SER A 320 59.68 16.66 62.61
CA SER A 320 59.07 17.46 63.68
C SER A 320 57.72 18.01 63.20
N ARG A 321 56.72 18.09 64.10
CA ARG A 321 55.51 18.88 63.91
C ARG A 321 55.80 20.35 64.20
N SER A 322 55.44 21.27 63.31
CA SER A 322 54.77 22.54 63.65
C SER A 322 54.43 23.35 62.39
N GLY A 323 53.31 24.07 62.45
CA GLY A 323 53.08 25.29 61.68
C GLY A 323 52.37 25.15 60.32
N THR A 324 51.06 25.38 60.32
CA THR A 324 50.37 25.98 59.16
C THR A 324 51.01 27.35 58.85
N PRO A 325 51.14 27.75 57.57
CA PRO A 325 50.13 28.63 57.00
C PRO A 325 49.86 28.42 55.49
N SER A 326 48.70 28.92 55.07
CA SER A 326 48.12 28.90 53.71
C SER A 326 49.07 29.33 52.56
N PRO A 327 48.87 28.79 51.34
CA PRO A 327 49.29 29.48 50.12
C PRO A 327 48.11 29.96 49.26
N LYS A 328 48.14 31.28 49.09
CA LYS A 328 47.61 32.16 48.05
C LYS A 328 47.23 31.53 46.71
N ARG A 329 46.11 32.09 46.19
CA ARG A 329 45.75 32.29 44.77
C ARG A 329 46.97 32.34 43.84
N THR A 330 47.08 31.37 42.94
CA THR A 330 47.76 31.51 41.65
C THR A 330 46.81 31.06 40.55
N SER A 331 46.58 31.98 39.61
CA SER A 331 45.80 31.79 38.40
C SER A 331 46.54 30.86 37.45
N THR A 332 45.97 29.70 37.17
CA THR A 332 46.31 28.91 35.98
C THR A 332 45.04 28.74 35.15
N THR A 333 45.12 29.29 33.95
CA THR A 333 44.12 29.26 32.88
C THR A 333 43.63 27.84 32.61
N ARG A 334 42.38 27.58 33.01
CA ARG A 334 41.62 26.40 32.61
C ARG A 334 41.35 26.49 31.10
N PRO A 335 41.54 25.42 30.31
CA PRO A 335 41.12 25.43 28.92
C PRO A 335 39.59 25.60 28.87
N PRO A 336 39.04 26.30 27.86
CA PRO A 336 37.62 26.62 27.83
C PRO A 336 36.81 25.33 27.81
N ALA A 337 35.92 25.18 28.79
CA ALA A 337 34.93 24.12 28.79
C ALA A 337 34.14 24.17 27.48
N VAL A 338 33.93 23.01 26.87
CA VAL A 338 33.04 22.83 25.72
C VAL A 338 31.69 23.47 26.07
N ARG A 339 31.28 24.43 25.22
CA ARG A 339 30.13 25.34 25.39
C ARG A 339 28.75 24.65 25.29
N GLY A 340 28.59 23.41 25.76
CA GLY A 340 27.36 22.61 25.61
C GLY A 340 26.55 22.34 26.88
N SER A 341 27.02 22.78 28.06
CA SER A 341 26.41 22.40 29.35
C SER A 341 25.36 23.38 29.89
N ARG A 342 25.23 24.58 29.30
CA ARG A 342 24.52 25.67 29.97
C ARG A 342 23.01 25.67 29.76
N ASP A 343 22.43 24.85 28.91
CA ASP A 343 21.00 24.91 28.55
C ASP A 343 20.18 23.65 28.87
N ARG A 344 20.79 22.66 29.54
CA ARG A 344 20.12 21.41 29.94
C ARG A 344 19.23 21.57 31.17
N PHE A 345 18.15 20.80 31.23
CA PHE A 345 17.38 20.62 32.46
C PHE A 345 18.20 19.89 33.53
N THR A 346 17.92 20.18 34.80
CA THR A 346 18.65 19.64 35.95
C THR A 346 17.71 19.41 37.15
N GLY A 347 18.20 18.68 38.16
CA GLY A 347 17.43 18.38 39.37
C GLY A 347 16.36 17.33 39.10
N GLU A 348 15.13 17.59 39.54
CA GLU A 348 13.99 16.69 39.32
C GLU A 348 13.30 16.90 37.96
N SER A 349 13.78 17.84 37.14
CA SER A 349 13.25 18.08 35.80
C SER A 349 13.90 17.13 34.79
N TYR A 350 13.48 15.87 34.80
CA TYR A 350 13.90 14.85 33.82
C TYR A 350 13.23 15.09 32.45
N THR A 351 13.48 16.27 31.88
CA THR A 351 12.77 16.81 30.71
C THR A 351 13.66 16.79 29.46
N VAL A 352 13.03 16.59 28.32
CA VAL A 352 13.56 16.84 26.98
C VAL A 352 12.50 17.58 26.16
N LEU A 353 12.93 18.55 25.35
CA LEU A 353 12.06 19.27 24.42
C LEU A 353 12.20 18.74 23.01
N ALA A 354 11.23 19.05 22.16
CA ALA A 354 11.40 18.94 20.71
C ALA A 354 12.44 19.93 20.17
N ASP A 355 12.92 19.69 18.96
CA ASP A 355 13.79 20.61 18.21
C ASP A 355 13.02 21.72 17.47
N THR A 356 11.71 21.54 17.27
CA THR A 356 10.86 22.39 16.45
C THR A 356 9.70 22.96 17.28
N ASN A 357 9.47 24.27 17.18
CA ASN A 357 8.36 24.96 17.85
C ASN A 357 7.09 24.89 16.99
N ILE A 358 5.93 24.99 17.65
CA ILE A 358 4.62 25.23 17.03
C ILE A 358 4.34 26.73 17.13
N GLU A 359 4.29 27.39 15.98
CA GLU A 359 4.13 28.86 15.88
C GLU A 359 2.74 29.30 15.40
N SER A 360 2.00 28.41 14.74
CA SER A 360 0.62 28.64 14.27
C SER A 360 -0.04 27.31 13.89
N GLY A 361 -1.35 27.31 13.72
CA GLY A 361 -2.11 26.20 13.15
C GLY A 361 -2.37 25.02 14.09
N GLN A 362 -2.77 23.91 13.47
CA GLN A 362 -3.20 22.68 14.13
C GLN A 362 -2.23 21.55 13.84
N HIS A 363 -1.75 20.90 14.90
CA HIS A 363 -0.71 19.87 14.85
C HIS A 363 -1.10 18.65 15.66
N TYR A 364 -0.62 17.48 15.23
CA TYR A 364 -0.86 16.22 15.92
C TYR A 364 0.39 15.34 15.93
N TRP A 365 0.63 14.68 17.05
CA TRP A 365 1.67 13.65 17.20
C TRP A 365 1.24 12.62 18.22
N GLU A 366 1.90 11.45 18.20
CA GLU A 366 1.57 10.37 19.13
C GLU A 366 2.81 9.94 19.94
N VAL A 367 2.56 9.52 21.17
CA VAL A 367 3.58 9.08 22.11
C VAL A 367 3.21 7.71 22.63
N LYS A 368 4.13 6.76 22.54
CA LYS A 368 3.99 5.42 23.10
C LYS A 368 4.97 5.23 24.24
N ALA A 369 4.48 4.74 25.38
CA ALA A 369 5.34 4.37 26.49
C ALA A 369 6.03 3.01 26.22
N LEU A 370 7.30 2.89 26.59
CA LEU A 370 7.99 1.59 26.59
C LEU A 370 7.40 0.69 27.69
N LYS A 371 7.53 -0.64 27.53
CA LYS A 371 6.87 -1.63 28.41
C LYS A 371 7.24 -1.48 29.90
N ASP A 372 8.45 -0.99 30.17
CA ASP A 372 8.99 -0.79 31.51
C ASP A 372 8.77 0.64 32.03
N CYS A 373 8.17 1.54 31.24
CA CYS A 373 7.93 2.92 31.64
C CYS A 373 6.96 3.02 32.80
N LYS A 374 7.41 3.66 33.89
CA LYS A 374 6.64 3.76 35.14
C LYS A 374 6.17 5.17 35.44
N SER A 375 6.87 6.21 35.01
CA SER A 375 6.42 7.58 35.26
C SER A 375 6.89 8.52 34.17
N TYR A 376 5.95 9.20 33.54
CA TYR A 376 6.24 10.13 32.47
C TYR A 376 5.18 11.22 32.34
N SER A 377 5.53 12.30 31.65
CA SER A 377 4.60 13.38 31.31
C SER A 377 4.76 13.75 29.84
N VAL A 378 3.64 13.99 29.18
CA VAL A 378 3.57 14.38 27.76
C VAL A 378 2.76 15.67 27.66
N GLY A 379 3.29 16.66 26.97
CA GLY A 379 2.58 17.92 26.79
C GLY A 379 3.33 18.93 25.95
N VAL A 380 3.05 20.20 26.21
CA VAL A 380 3.72 21.34 25.59
C VAL A 380 4.16 22.34 26.64
N ALA A 381 5.19 23.11 26.31
CA ALA A 381 5.75 24.17 27.14
C ALA A 381 5.99 25.43 26.30
N TYR A 382 6.08 26.58 26.95
CA TYR A 382 6.78 27.72 26.33
C TYR A 382 8.29 27.49 26.37
N ARG A 383 9.00 28.04 25.38
CA ARG A 383 10.44 27.84 25.21
C ARG A 383 11.28 28.42 26.36
N ASN A 384 10.74 29.36 27.12
CA ASN A 384 11.38 29.97 28.29
C ASN A 384 11.22 29.15 29.59
N LEU A 385 10.90 27.85 29.48
CA LEU A 385 10.80 26.94 30.62
C LEU A 385 12.11 26.93 31.43
N GLY A 386 12.01 27.11 32.75
CA GLY A 386 13.17 27.09 33.64
C GLY A 386 13.78 25.70 33.74
N LYS A 387 15.11 25.63 33.94
CA LYS A 387 15.86 24.36 33.96
C LYS A 387 15.49 23.41 35.11
N PHE A 388 14.87 23.94 36.16
CA PHE A 388 14.41 23.21 37.33
C PHE A 388 12.89 22.98 37.32
N ASP A 389 12.19 23.54 36.32
CA ASP A 389 10.73 23.49 36.24
C ASP A 389 10.27 22.13 35.72
N GLN A 390 9.41 21.47 36.48
CA GLN A 390 8.78 20.22 36.06
C GLN A 390 7.50 20.53 35.28
N LEU A 391 7.20 19.71 34.27
CA LEU A 391 5.97 19.86 33.48
C LEU A 391 4.72 19.80 34.37
N GLY A 392 3.82 20.76 34.18
CA GLY A 392 2.57 20.90 34.92
C GLY A 392 2.67 21.67 36.23
N LYS A 393 3.88 22.00 36.72
CA LYS A 393 4.06 22.80 37.95
C LYS A 393 3.99 24.32 37.71
N THR A 394 4.27 24.77 36.49
CA THR A 394 4.27 26.20 36.13
C THR A 394 3.07 26.57 35.27
N ASN A 395 2.79 27.88 35.14
CA ASN A 395 1.79 28.40 34.21
C ASN A 395 2.27 28.42 32.73
N THR A 396 3.51 27.98 32.47
CA THR A 396 4.12 27.92 31.13
C THR A 396 4.11 26.52 30.54
N THR A 397 3.50 25.54 31.23
CA THR A 397 3.47 24.13 30.82
C THR A 397 2.08 23.52 30.98
N TRP A 398 1.71 22.65 30.04
CA TRP A 398 0.47 21.89 30.05
C TRP A 398 0.78 20.45 29.67
N CYS A 399 0.43 19.48 30.52
CA CYS A 399 0.73 18.08 30.25
C CYS A 399 -0.32 17.14 30.84
N ILE A 400 -0.30 15.90 30.37
CA ILE A 400 -0.79 14.75 31.13
C ILE A 400 0.39 14.02 31.75
N HIS A 401 0.16 13.54 32.95
CA HIS A 401 1.13 12.85 33.78
C HIS A 401 0.61 11.46 34.13
N ILE A 402 1.45 10.46 33.91
CA ILE A 402 1.19 9.06 34.23
C ILE A 402 2.25 8.63 35.25
N ASN A 403 1.81 7.96 36.32
CA ASN A 403 2.69 7.27 37.26
C ASN A 403 2.09 5.91 37.58
N ASN A 404 2.88 4.84 37.49
CA ASN A 404 2.48 3.45 37.69
C ASN A 404 3.47 2.69 38.60
N TRP A 405 4.13 3.39 39.53
CA TRP A 405 5.10 2.79 40.47
C TRP A 405 4.43 1.95 41.57
N LEU A 406 3.51 2.57 42.33
CA LEU A 406 2.81 1.92 43.46
C LEU A 406 1.30 1.86 43.22
N GLN A 407 0.73 2.96 42.76
CA GLN A 407 -0.66 3.08 42.32
C GLN A 407 -0.67 3.83 41.00
N THR A 408 -1.55 3.42 40.09
CA THR A 408 -1.74 4.12 38.81
C THR A 408 -2.35 5.49 39.09
N SER A 409 -1.59 6.55 38.78
CA SER A 409 -2.05 7.93 38.77
C SER A 409 -2.03 8.43 37.34
N PHE A 410 -3.19 8.89 36.86
CA PHE A 410 -3.32 9.51 35.54
C PHE A 410 -4.01 10.86 35.70
N ALA A 411 -3.30 11.95 35.39
CA ALA A 411 -3.80 13.28 35.66
C ALA A 411 -3.36 14.31 34.62
N ALA A 412 -4.25 15.23 34.28
CA ALA A 412 -3.91 16.45 33.56
C ALA A 412 -3.34 17.50 34.53
N LYS A 413 -2.17 18.06 34.22
CA LYS A 413 -1.45 19.01 35.09
C LYS A 413 -1.12 20.33 34.39
N HIS A 414 -1.36 21.43 35.09
CA HIS A 414 -1.02 22.79 34.68
C HIS A 414 -0.99 23.72 35.90
N ASN A 415 -0.01 24.62 36.00
CA ASN A 415 0.08 25.64 37.05
C ASN A 415 -0.09 25.08 38.47
N ASN A 416 0.61 23.98 38.76
CA ASN A 416 0.58 23.26 40.03
C ASN A 416 -0.81 22.68 40.42
N LYS A 417 -1.75 22.65 39.47
CA LYS A 417 -3.05 21.98 39.62
C LYS A 417 -3.02 20.65 38.89
N ALA A 418 -3.62 19.63 39.49
CA ALA A 418 -3.76 18.31 38.90
C ALA A 418 -5.24 17.91 38.90
N LYS A 419 -5.75 17.48 37.74
CA LYS A 419 -7.08 16.88 37.58
C LYS A 419 -6.91 15.39 37.28
N SER A 420 -7.39 14.53 38.18
CA SER A 420 -7.39 13.08 37.95
C SER A 420 -8.27 12.74 36.75
N LEU A 421 -7.82 11.78 35.93
CA LEU A 421 -8.55 11.27 34.77
C LEU A 421 -9.05 9.87 35.10
N GLU A 422 -10.37 9.68 35.11
CA GLU A 422 -11.04 8.43 35.48
C GLU A 422 -11.21 7.49 34.29
N VAL A 423 -10.15 7.34 33.49
CA VAL A 423 -10.11 6.46 32.33
C VAL A 423 -8.83 5.63 32.37
N PRO A 424 -8.82 4.41 31.80
CA PRO A 424 -7.60 3.63 31.68
C PRO A 424 -6.51 4.39 30.93
N VAL A 425 -5.25 4.24 31.36
CA VAL A 425 -4.11 4.79 30.64
C VAL A 425 -3.99 4.06 29.30
N PRO A 426 -4.04 4.77 28.16
CA PRO A 426 -3.90 4.14 26.86
C PRO A 426 -2.45 3.75 26.59
N ASP A 427 -2.24 2.71 25.77
CA ASP A 427 -0.90 2.31 25.31
C ASP A 427 -0.18 3.41 24.52
N ARG A 428 -0.98 4.27 23.85
CA ARG A 428 -0.50 5.36 23.01
C ARG A 428 -1.38 6.59 23.18
N ILE A 429 -0.74 7.72 23.41
CA ILE A 429 -1.37 9.01 23.64
C ILE A 429 -1.21 9.86 22.39
N GLY A 430 -2.33 10.29 21.81
CA GLY A 430 -2.38 11.32 20.79
C GLY A 430 -2.40 12.70 21.41
N VAL A 431 -1.59 13.61 20.90
CA VAL A 431 -1.55 15.01 21.35
C VAL A 431 -1.95 15.88 20.17
N TYR A 432 -3.01 16.66 20.35
CA TYR A 432 -3.50 17.64 19.40
C TYR A 432 -3.27 19.04 19.96
N CYS A 433 -2.61 19.90 19.20
CA CYS A 433 -2.40 21.29 19.55
C CYS A 433 -2.97 22.19 18.46
N ASP A 434 -4.00 22.96 18.81
CA ASP A 434 -4.53 24.07 18.02
C ASP A 434 -4.03 25.36 18.66
N LEU A 435 -2.93 25.90 18.13
CA LEU A 435 -2.33 27.10 18.70
C LEU A 435 -3.25 28.31 18.49
N ASP A 436 -3.81 28.43 17.29
CA ASP A 436 -4.64 29.57 16.88
C ASP A 436 -6.01 29.53 17.58
N GLY A 437 -6.59 28.33 17.71
CA GLY A 437 -7.84 28.10 18.45
C GLY A 437 -7.68 28.04 19.97
N GLY A 438 -6.46 28.05 20.49
CA GLY A 438 -6.18 28.07 21.92
C GLY A 438 -6.56 26.76 22.63
N GLN A 439 -6.24 25.62 22.03
CA GLN A 439 -6.63 24.31 22.52
C GLN A 439 -5.45 23.32 22.52
N LEU A 440 -5.31 22.57 23.61
CA LEU A 440 -4.45 21.39 23.69
C LEU A 440 -5.27 20.21 24.18
N SER A 441 -5.42 19.20 23.34
CA SER A 441 -6.23 18.02 23.64
C SER A 441 -5.40 16.75 23.57
N PHE A 442 -5.75 15.80 24.42
CA PHE A 442 -5.10 14.50 24.52
C PHE A 442 -6.12 13.41 24.24
N TYR A 443 -5.72 12.42 23.46
CA TYR A 443 -6.58 11.34 22.98
C TYR A 443 -5.94 9.98 23.26
N ASN A 444 -6.76 8.95 23.43
CA ASN A 444 -6.31 7.59 23.15
C ASN A 444 -6.05 7.51 21.64
N ALA A 445 -4.80 7.27 21.25
CA ALA A 445 -4.42 7.30 19.85
C ALA A 445 -5.07 6.18 19.02
N GLU A 446 -5.44 5.05 19.62
CA GLU A 446 -6.06 3.93 18.92
C GLU A 446 -7.57 4.19 18.74
N SER A 447 -8.29 4.38 19.85
CA SER A 447 -9.75 4.55 19.82
C SER A 447 -10.21 5.96 19.44
N LYS A 448 -9.27 6.91 19.33
CA LYS A 448 -9.52 8.35 19.17
C LYS A 448 -10.43 8.95 20.26
N GLN A 449 -10.55 8.28 21.41
CA GLN A 449 -11.31 8.77 22.57
C GLN A 449 -10.60 9.97 23.19
N LEU A 450 -11.33 11.07 23.41
CA LEU A 450 -10.81 12.24 24.12
C LEU A 450 -10.54 11.89 25.60
N LEU A 451 -9.33 12.22 26.08
CA LEU A 451 -8.91 12.04 27.46
C LEU A 451 -9.02 13.34 28.26
N HIS A 452 -8.50 14.44 27.69
CA HIS A 452 -8.52 15.75 28.33
C HIS A 452 -8.31 16.89 27.32
N THR A 453 -8.84 18.07 27.63
CA THR A 453 -8.62 19.31 26.88
C THR A 453 -8.28 20.47 27.81
N PHE A 454 -7.17 21.14 27.54
CA PHE A 454 -6.88 22.47 28.05
C PHE A 454 -7.36 23.51 27.03
N LYS A 455 -8.22 24.43 27.47
CA LYS A 455 -8.59 25.64 26.71
C LYS A 455 -7.77 26.80 27.27
N THR A 456 -6.86 27.33 26.48
CA THR A 456 -5.93 28.39 26.88
C THR A 456 -5.52 29.23 25.69
N LYS A 457 -5.49 30.56 25.85
CA LYS A 457 -4.94 31.44 24.84
C LYS A 457 -3.41 31.42 24.97
N PHE A 458 -2.74 30.70 24.07
CA PHE A 458 -1.28 30.70 24.03
C PHE A 458 -0.77 32.11 23.72
N SER A 459 0.16 32.60 24.54
CA SER A 459 0.75 33.94 24.40
C SER A 459 2.08 33.93 23.66
N GLN A 460 2.64 32.75 23.42
CA GLN A 460 3.92 32.51 22.75
C GLN A 460 3.84 31.19 21.97
N PRO A 461 4.73 30.97 20.98
CA PRO A 461 4.93 29.64 20.41
C PRO A 461 5.17 28.59 21.50
N VAL A 462 4.59 27.41 21.30
CA VAL A 462 4.77 26.27 22.21
C VAL A 462 5.72 25.25 21.61
N ILE A 463 6.31 24.42 22.44
CA ILE A 463 7.19 23.33 22.03
C ILE A 463 6.73 22.03 22.70
N PRO A 464 6.64 20.91 21.97
CA PRO A 464 6.41 19.61 22.60
C PRO A 464 7.47 19.34 23.67
N ALA A 465 7.00 18.87 24.83
CA ALA A 465 7.84 18.65 26.00
C ALA A 465 7.50 17.30 26.65
N PHE A 466 8.55 16.56 27.02
CA PHE A 466 8.44 15.21 27.55
C PHE A 466 9.27 15.10 28.81
N MET A 467 8.68 14.56 29.89
CA MET A 467 9.40 14.29 31.13
C MET A 467 9.36 12.79 31.41
N VAL A 468 10.50 12.16 31.69
CA VAL A 468 10.60 10.70 31.90
C VAL A 468 11.34 10.39 33.18
N TRP A 469 10.64 9.79 34.15
CA TRP A 469 11.16 9.41 35.45
C TRP A 469 11.00 7.89 35.63
N CYS A 470 11.80 7.10 34.91
CA CYS A 470 11.83 5.63 34.83
C CYS A 470 11.15 5.03 33.57
N GLY A 471 11.95 4.27 32.81
CA GLY A 471 11.67 3.69 31.48
C GLY A 471 11.82 4.71 30.35
N GLY A 472 11.04 4.58 29.27
CA GLY A 472 11.17 5.47 28.12
C GLY A 472 9.92 5.69 27.29
N LEU A 473 10.03 6.56 26.29
CA LEU A 473 8.99 6.95 25.34
C LEU A 473 9.50 6.85 23.90
N THR A 474 8.60 6.50 22.99
CA THR A 474 8.80 6.55 21.53
C THR A 474 7.78 7.50 20.90
N LEU A 475 8.25 8.36 19.99
CA LEU A 475 7.44 9.37 19.31
C LEU A 475 7.08 8.95 17.88
N SER A 476 5.83 9.23 17.49
CA SER A 476 5.35 9.16 16.12
C SER A 476 4.95 10.56 15.66
N THR A 477 5.72 11.12 14.72
CA THR A 477 5.57 12.48 14.15
C THR A 477 5.40 12.39 12.64
N GLY A 478 5.10 13.51 11.97
CA GLY A 478 4.72 13.50 10.55
C GLY A 478 3.33 12.92 10.34
N LEU A 479 2.46 13.10 11.34
CA LEU A 479 1.05 12.72 11.31
C LEU A 479 0.19 13.94 11.01
N GLN A 480 -0.80 13.76 10.14
CA GLN A 480 -1.87 14.74 9.98
C GLN A 480 -2.74 14.75 11.23
N VAL A 481 -3.44 15.87 11.45
CA VAL A 481 -4.54 15.91 12.41
C VAL A 481 -5.63 14.94 11.93
N PRO A 482 -5.96 13.88 12.69
CA PRO A 482 -6.94 12.91 12.23
C PRO A 482 -8.32 13.54 12.04
N SER A 483 -9.04 13.11 11.00
CA SER A 483 -10.39 13.60 10.67
C SER A 483 -11.37 13.37 11.82
N ALA A 484 -11.25 12.24 12.53
CA ALA A 484 -12.03 11.94 13.73
C ALA A 484 -11.79 12.97 14.84
N VAL A 485 -10.56 13.44 15.03
CA VAL A 485 -10.24 14.49 16.02
C VAL A 485 -10.91 15.81 15.61
N ARG A 486 -10.92 16.14 14.31
CA ARG A 486 -11.58 17.36 13.80
C ARG A 486 -13.12 17.32 13.92
N SER A 487 -13.75 16.16 13.73
CA SER A 487 -15.21 16.04 13.78
C SER A 487 -15.76 16.24 15.19
N PHE A 488 -15.10 15.70 16.22
CA PHE A 488 -15.50 15.91 17.62
C PHE A 488 -15.46 17.39 18.04
N LEU A 489 -14.55 18.18 17.46
CA LEU A 489 -14.47 19.62 17.71
C LEU A 489 -15.65 20.40 17.12
N LYS A 490 -16.18 19.98 15.95
CA LYS A 490 -17.39 20.60 15.36
C LYS A 490 -18.63 20.34 16.21
N THR A 491 -18.73 19.16 16.82
CA THR A 491 -19.88 18.79 17.67
C THR A 491 -19.87 19.54 19.01
N GLU A 492 -18.69 19.78 19.63
CA GLU A 492 -18.61 20.58 20.86
C GLU A 492 -18.85 22.08 20.63
N ASN A 493 -18.44 22.63 19.49
CA ASN A 493 -18.65 24.04 19.15
C ASN A 493 -20.04 24.33 18.53
N GLY A 494 -20.83 23.30 18.19
CA GLY A 494 -22.11 23.40 17.50
C GLY A 494 -23.37 23.46 18.38
N LEU A 495 -23.25 23.39 19.71
CA LEU A 495 -24.40 23.45 20.64
C LEU A 495 -24.81 24.87 21.03
N GLY A 496 -24.66 25.83 20.11
CA GLY A 496 -25.04 27.22 20.29
C GLY A 496 -25.71 27.79 19.05
N GLY A 497 -26.97 27.45 18.84
CA GLY A 497 -27.84 28.16 17.90
C GLY A 497 -28.40 27.30 16.77
N SER A 498 -29.56 26.71 17.01
CA SER A 498 -30.53 26.47 15.95
C SER A 498 -31.91 26.80 16.48
N ASN A 499 -32.38 28.00 16.16
CA ASN A 499 -33.79 28.33 16.22
C ASN A 499 -34.56 27.29 15.42
N SER A 500 -35.51 26.67 16.10
CA SER A 500 -36.58 25.89 15.51
C SER A 500 -37.25 26.66 14.37
N SER A 501 -37.26 26.08 13.17
CA SER A 501 -38.28 26.37 12.17
C SER A 501 -38.77 25.02 11.64
N LEU A 502 -39.73 24.47 12.40
CA LEU A 502 -40.59 23.38 11.97
C LEU A 502 -41.57 23.96 10.96
N ASN A 503 -41.34 23.70 9.67
CA ASN A 503 -42.43 23.70 8.70
C ASN A 503 -43.10 22.32 8.76
N SER A 504 -44.32 22.30 9.28
CA SER A 504 -45.27 21.21 9.10
C SER A 504 -45.73 21.16 7.63
N MET A 505 -45.90 19.96 7.11
CA MET A 505 -46.75 19.72 5.95
C MET A 505 -47.74 18.59 6.23
N ALA A 506 -48.97 18.87 5.79
CA ALA A 506 -50.08 17.96 5.45
C ALA A 506 -50.90 17.35 6.61
N GLN A 507 -52.02 17.99 6.94
CA GLN A 507 -53.33 17.68 6.32
C GLN A 507 -54.21 18.93 6.25
#